data_AF-A0A522U498-F1
#
_entry.id   AF-A0A522U498-F1
#
_cell.length_a   1.000
_cell.length_b   1.000
_cell.length_c   1.000
_cell.angle_alpha   90.00
_cell.angle_beta   90.00
_cell.angle_gamma   90.00
#
_symmetry.space_group_name_H-M   'P 1'
#
loop_
_entity.id
_entity.type
_entity.pdbx_description
1 polymer ?
#
loop_
_entity_poly.entity_id
_entity_poly.type
_entity_poly.pdbx_seq_one_letter_code
_entity_poly.pdbx_strand_id
1 'polypeptide(L)'
;MAFDNSTRQMYDVDLSCGKCGTHISQLPFQPSGDRPVYCNECNRAYRQTRPSGGGRSFGAPRQMYQVDLTCAQCGGKITELPFQPTGDKPVYCRECLRARRDR
;
A
#
# COMPACT_ATOMS: atom_id res chain seq x y z
N MET A 1 -17.44 -8.77 18.14
CA MET A 1 -17.61 -7.46 17.49
C MET A 1 -18.03 -7.71 16.05
N ALA A 2 -19.33 -7.58 15.75
CA ALA A 2 -19.86 -7.68 14.40
C ALA A 2 -19.70 -6.33 13.72
N PHE A 3 -18.85 -6.24 12.71
CA PHE A 3 -18.67 -5.02 11.93
C PHE A 3 -19.86 -4.90 10.98
N ASP A 4 -20.89 -4.18 11.42
CA ASP A 4 -22.08 -3.89 10.62
C ASP A 4 -21.66 -3.17 9.32
N ASN A 5 -21.75 -3.88 8.20
CA ASN A 5 -21.29 -3.43 6.88
C ASN A 5 -22.35 -2.55 6.18
N SER A 6 -23.24 -1.88 6.92
CA SER A 6 -24.50 -1.38 6.36
C SER A 6 -24.55 0.13 6.08
N THR A 7 -23.45 0.89 6.25
CA THR A 7 -23.49 2.35 6.04
C THR A 7 -22.55 2.84 4.93
N ARG A 8 -22.48 2.12 3.81
CA ARG A 8 -21.93 2.73 2.56
C ARG A 8 -22.97 3.72 2.02
N GLN A 9 -22.90 4.95 2.49
CA GLN A 9 -23.72 6.05 1.99
C GLN A 9 -23.42 6.26 0.50
N MET A 10 -24.44 6.04 -0.34
CA MET A 10 -24.41 6.40 -1.76
C MET A 10 -24.99 7.81 -1.90
N TYR A 11 -24.40 8.59 -2.80
CA TYR A 11 -24.81 9.94 -3.12
C TYR A 11 -25.43 9.91 -4.51
N ASP A 12 -26.69 10.31 -4.60
CA ASP A 12 -27.34 10.56 -5.88
C ASP A 12 -26.75 11.84 -6.48
N VAL A 13 -26.22 11.74 -7.69
CA VAL A 13 -25.56 12.82 -8.42
C VAL A 13 -26.07 12.81 -9.86
N ASP A 14 -26.02 13.96 -10.54
CA ASP A 14 -26.31 14.04 -11.97
C ASP A 14 -25.06 14.58 -12.66
N LEU A 15 -24.16 13.68 -13.07
CA LEU A 15 -22.86 14.04 -13.66
C LEU A 15 -22.54 13.17 -14.86
N SER A 16 -21.76 13.71 -15.80
CA SER A 16 -21.23 12.93 -16.93
C SER A 16 -19.79 12.49 -16.64
N CYS A 17 -19.46 11.25 -17.00
CA CYS A 17 -18.11 10.72 -16.91
C CYS A 17 -17.14 11.57 -17.74
N GLY A 18 -16.10 12.11 -17.12
CA GLY A 18 -15.10 12.94 -17.80
C GLY A 18 -14.26 12.23 -18.87
N LYS A 19 -14.37 10.89 -18.99
CA LYS A 19 -13.65 10.10 -20.01
C LYS A 19 -14.53 9.62 -21.16
N CYS A 20 -15.70 9.06 -20.87
CA CYS A 20 -16.56 8.42 -21.87
C CYS A 20 -17.93 9.08 -22.03
N GLY A 21 -18.23 10.14 -21.28
CA GLY A 21 -19.51 10.86 -21.37
C GLY A 21 -20.72 10.14 -20.79
N THR A 22 -20.56 8.90 -20.30
CA THR A 22 -21.66 8.13 -19.67
C THR A 22 -22.26 8.88 -18.49
N HIS A 23 -23.58 8.87 -18.39
CA HIS A 23 -24.34 9.43 -17.26
C HIS A 23 -24.05 8.65 -15.97
N ILE A 24 -23.82 9.38 -14.87
CA ILE A 24 -23.54 8.85 -13.54
C ILE A 24 -24.63 9.38 -12.61
N SER A 25 -25.44 8.46 -12.09
CA SER A 25 -26.55 8.74 -11.18
C SER A 25 -26.21 8.54 -9.70
N GLN A 26 -25.26 7.66 -9.39
CA GLN A 26 -24.92 7.29 -8.01
C GLN A 26 -23.41 7.12 -7.82
N LEU A 27 -22.89 7.65 -6.71
CA LEU A 27 -21.49 7.52 -6.32
C LEU A 27 -21.34 7.13 -4.84
N PRO A 28 -20.34 6.32 -4.47
CA PRO A 28 -20.05 6.00 -3.07
C PRO A 28 -19.27 7.11 -2.34
N PHE A 29 -19.05 8.25 -2.98
CA PHE A 29 -18.36 9.41 -2.43
C PHE A 29 -19.02 10.69 -2.94
N GLN A 30 -18.92 11.76 -2.16
CA GLN A 30 -19.38 13.08 -2.56
C GLN A 30 -18.33 13.74 -3.47
N PRO A 31 -18.69 14.19 -4.68
CA PRO A 31 -17.74 14.85 -5.57
C PRO A 31 -17.37 16.25 -5.07
N SER A 32 -16.08 16.57 -5.01
CA SER A 32 -15.58 17.87 -4.53
C SER A 32 -15.57 18.97 -5.59
N GLY A 33 -15.91 18.67 -6.85
CA GLY A 33 -15.93 19.65 -7.96
C GLY A 33 -14.54 19.98 -8.54
N ASP A 34 -13.46 19.80 -7.79
CA ASP A 34 -12.09 20.09 -8.24
C ASP A 34 -11.53 19.10 -9.27
N ARG A 35 -12.17 17.94 -9.45
CA ARG A 35 -11.65 16.82 -10.23
C ARG A 35 -12.75 16.15 -11.06
N PRO A 36 -12.46 15.72 -12.30
CA PRO A 36 -13.41 15.01 -13.13
C PRO A 36 -13.77 13.66 -12.50
N VAL A 37 -15.06 13.38 -12.42
CA VAL A 37 -15.60 12.10 -11.95
C VAL A 37 -15.63 11.11 -13.11
N TYR A 38 -15.27 9.86 -12.84
CA TYR A 38 -15.31 8.77 -13.80
C TYR A 38 -16.37 7.74 -13.42
N CYS A 39 -17.03 7.15 -14.42
CA CYS A 39 -17.92 6.01 -14.20
C CYS A 39 -17.14 4.81 -13.64
N ASN A 40 -17.87 3.84 -13.08
CA ASN A 40 -17.32 2.62 -12.50
C ASN A 40 -16.33 1.92 -13.45
N GLU A 41 -16.68 1.80 -14.75
CA GLU A 41 -15.86 1.14 -15.77
C GLU A 41 -14.57 1.91 -16.04
N CYS A 42 -14.65 3.22 -16.26
CA CYS A 42 -13.47 4.06 -16.51
C CYS A 42 -12.55 4.13 -15.30
N ASN A 43 -13.11 4.24 -14.09
CA ASN A 43 -12.36 4.20 -12.84
C ASN A 43 -11.71 2.83 -12.62
N ARG A 44 -12.40 1.72 -12.94
CA ARG A 44 -11.86 0.37 -12.84
C ARG A 44 -10.71 0.15 -13.83
N ALA A 45 -10.88 0.55 -15.09
CA ALA A 45 -9.82 0.50 -16.10
C ALA A 45 -8.61 1.35 -15.69
N TYR A 46 -8.84 2.56 -15.17
CA TYR A 46 -7.78 3.43 -14.66
C TYR A 46 -7.05 2.85 -13.44
N ARG A 47 -7.75 2.10 -12.57
CA ARG A 47 -7.12 1.38 -11.45
C ARG A 47 -6.28 0.21 -11.92
N GLN A 48 -6.63 -0.43 -13.04
CA GLN A 48 -5.83 -1.50 -13.64
C GLN A 48 -4.57 -0.98 -14.33
N THR A 49 -4.59 0.25 -14.85
CA THR A 49 -3.39 0.86 -15.48
C THR A 49 -2.39 1.37 -14.45
N ARG A 50 -2.81 1.56 -13.20
CA ARG A 50 -1.89 1.84 -12.11
C ARG A 50 -1.20 0.54 -11.70
N PRO A 51 0.14 0.54 -11.48
CA PRO A 51 0.80 -0.57 -10.82
C PRO A 51 0.01 -0.87 -9.55
N SER A 52 -0.50 -2.11 -9.45
CA SER A 52 -1.43 -2.55 -8.41
C SER A 52 -0.77 -2.48 -7.03
N GLY A 53 -0.69 -1.30 -6.45
CA GLY A 53 -0.06 -1.03 -5.15
C GLY A 53 -0.96 -1.41 -3.97
N GLY A 54 -1.71 -2.51 -4.07
CA GLY A 54 -2.72 -2.85 -3.07
C GLY A 54 -3.13 -4.32 -2.99
N GLY A 55 -2.47 -5.22 -3.73
CA GLY A 55 -2.81 -6.64 -3.73
C GLY A 55 -1.60 -7.50 -3.37
N ARG A 56 -1.34 -7.70 -2.08
CA ARG A 56 -0.52 -8.80 -1.49
C ARG A 56 0.58 -9.39 -2.40
N SER A 57 1.42 -8.55 -3.01
CA SER A 57 2.49 -9.02 -3.90
C SER A 57 3.67 -9.50 -3.07
N PHE A 58 3.69 -10.80 -2.79
CA PHE A 58 4.86 -11.59 -2.44
C PHE A 58 5.90 -11.63 -3.59
N GLY A 59 6.28 -10.50 -4.21
CA GLY A 59 7.02 -10.62 -5.48
C GLY A 59 7.61 -9.38 -6.11
N ALA A 60 7.67 -8.22 -5.45
CA ALA A 60 8.73 -7.27 -5.83
C ALA A 60 10.03 -7.80 -5.21
N PRO A 61 11.09 -8.12 -5.99
CA PRO A 61 12.36 -8.47 -5.40
C PRO A 61 12.83 -7.26 -4.59
N ARG A 62 12.74 -7.35 -3.27
CA ARG A 62 13.37 -6.36 -2.39
C ARG A 62 14.84 -6.41 -2.72
N GLN A 63 15.42 -5.29 -3.11
CA GLN A 63 16.86 -5.22 -3.34
C GLN A 63 17.55 -5.53 -2.00
N MET A 64 18.16 -6.71 -1.92
CA MET A 64 18.94 -7.13 -0.76
C MET A 64 20.33 -6.51 -0.92
N TYR A 65 20.75 -5.75 0.09
CA TYR A 65 22.09 -5.21 0.16
C TYR A 65 22.98 -6.25 0.84
N GLN A 66 24.04 -6.68 0.14
CA GLN A 66 25.09 -7.48 0.74
C GLN A 66 25.90 -6.58 1.67
N VAL A 67 25.95 -6.93 2.96
CA VAL A 67 26.65 -6.19 4.00
C VAL A 67 27.50 -7.17 4.80
N ASP A 68 28.61 -6.76 5.40
CA ASP A 68 29.31 -7.56 6.39
C ASP A 68 29.25 -6.80 7.71
N LEU A 69 28.22 -7.09 8.51
CA LEU A 69 27.98 -6.45 9.80
C LEU A 69 27.80 -7.48 10.90
N THR A 70 28.13 -7.07 12.12
CA THR A 70 27.96 -7.89 13.32
C THR A 70 26.72 -7.44 14.08
N CYS A 71 25.88 -8.38 14.49
CA CYS A 71 24.68 -8.11 15.29
C CYS A 71 25.07 -7.53 16.65
N ALA A 72 24.52 -6.36 16.98
CA ALA A 72 24.83 -5.66 18.22
C ALA A 72 24.32 -6.38 19.50
N GLN A 73 23.48 -7.41 19.37
CA GLN A 73 22.93 -8.15 20.52
C GLN A 73 23.60 -9.51 20.74
N CYS A 74 23.83 -10.28 19.67
CA CYS A 74 24.32 -11.66 19.79
C CYS A 74 25.70 -11.89 19.16
N GLY A 75 26.30 -10.88 18.52
CA GLY A 75 27.58 -11.05 17.82
C GLY A 75 27.50 -11.88 16.53
N GLY A 76 26.30 -12.27 16.08
CA GLY A 76 26.12 -13.02 14.84
C GLY A 76 26.42 -12.19 13.59
N LYS A 77 26.96 -12.83 12.54
CA LYS A 77 27.22 -12.17 11.25
C LYS A 77 25.92 -11.91 10.48
N ILE A 78 25.83 -10.75 9.85
CA ILE A 78 24.72 -10.30 9.00
C ILE A 78 25.28 -10.05 7.62
N THR A 79 24.85 -10.85 6.65
CA THR A 79 25.34 -10.81 5.26
C THR A 79 24.39 -10.07 4.32
N GLU A 80 23.11 -9.99 4.66
CA GLU A 80 22.09 -9.41 3.80
C GLU A 80 21.06 -8.59 4.59
N LEU A 81 20.70 -7.42 4.06
CA LEU A 81 19.66 -6.55 4.63
C LEU A 81 18.76 -5.98 3.52
N PRO A 82 17.46 -5.78 3.80
CA PRO A 82 16.54 -5.16 2.84
C PRO A 82 16.69 -3.62 2.77
N PHE A 83 17.69 -3.06 3.45
CA PHE A 83 18.00 -1.62 3.51
C PHE A 83 19.51 -1.41 3.62
N GLN A 84 19.99 -0.25 3.18
CA GLN A 84 21.37 0.16 3.38
C GLN A 84 21.56 0.69 4.81
N PRO A 85 22.45 0.12 5.62
CA PRO A 85 22.73 0.62 6.97
C PRO A 85 23.45 1.98 6.89
N THR A 86 22.97 2.99 7.62
CA THR A 86 23.54 4.35 7.62
C THR A 86 24.65 4.56 8.66
N GLY A 87 24.92 3.57 9.51
CA GLY A 87 25.93 3.64 10.58
C GLY A 87 25.45 4.30 11.89
N ASP A 88 24.34 5.03 11.87
CA ASP A 88 23.83 5.77 13.05
C ASP A 88 23.14 4.88 14.09
N LYS A 89 22.70 3.67 13.70
CA LYS A 89 21.87 2.79 14.52
C LYS A 89 22.42 1.36 14.57
N PRO A 90 22.34 0.69 15.74
CA PRO A 90 22.78 -0.69 15.87
C PRO A 90 21.90 -1.62 15.01
N VAL A 91 22.56 -2.43 14.18
CA VAL A 91 21.91 -3.42 13.32
C VAL A 91 21.78 -4.74 14.07
N TYR A 92 20.61 -5.37 13.96
CA TYR A 92 20.29 -6.65 14.60
C TYR A 92 20.00 -7.72 13.55
N CYS A 93 20.37 -8.98 13.83
CA CYS A 93 20.01 -10.10 12.98
C CYS A 93 18.50 -10.38 13.04
N ARG A 94 17.98 -11.13 12.05
CA ARG A 94 16.56 -11.47 11.94
C ARG A 94 15.95 -12.04 13.23
N GLU A 95 16.70 -12.89 13.94
CA GLU A 95 16.24 -13.55 15.17
C GLU A 95 16.11 -12.55 16.31
N CYS A 96 17.13 -11.70 16.53
CA CYS A 96 17.10 -10.67 17.56
C CYS A 96 16.05 -9.59 17.27
N LEU A 97 15.85 -9.24 15.99
CA LEU A 97 14.82 -8.29 15.59
C LEU A 97 13.41 -8.84 15.83
N ARG A 98 13.16 -10.13 15.54
CA ARG A 98 11.89 -10.80 15.84
C ARG A 98 11.63 -10.82 17.35
N ALA A 99 12.59 -11.32 18.13
CA ALA A 99 12.49 -11.38 19.59
C ALA A 99 12.22 -10.02 20.26
N ARG A 100 12.64 -8.90 19.64
CA ARG A 100 12.35 -7.54 20.10
C ARG A 100 10.99 -7.00 19.68
N ARG A 101 10.43 -7.45 18.55
CA ARG A 101 9.11 -7.03 18.06
C ARG A 101 7.96 -7.76 18.76
N ASP A 102 8.23 -8.97 19.24
CA ASP A 102 7.26 -9.81 19.95
C ASP A 102 7.18 -9.51 21.47
N ARG A 103 7.84 -8.44 21.93
CA ARG A 103 7.73 -7.90 23.30
C ARG A 103 7.12 -6.51 23.28
#